data_AF-A0A0R1ZRC3-F1
#
_entry.id   AF-A0A0R1ZRC3-F1
#
_cell.length_a   1.000
_cell.length_b   1.000
_cell.length_c   1.000
_cell.angle_alpha   90.00
_cell.angle_beta   90.00
_cell.angle_gamma   90.00
#
_symmetry.space_group_name_H-M   'P 1'
#
loop_
_entity.id
_entity.type
_entity.pdbx_description
1 polymer ?
#
loop_
_entity_poly.entity_id
_entity_poly.type
_entity_poly.pdbx_seq_one_letter_code
_entity_poly.pdbx_strand_id
1 'polypeptide(L)'
;MRIRTFQTAISIFNAATLVIVFLIALLTPLMWLSVLLLVLYIGVMYYVTREEKLINAALDAMWVAADEKGLEPADLNALLHYDGKVPLARTRTGNRQYYLSKKLAAQFTKQIKNS
;
A
#
# COMPACT_ATOMS: atom_id res chain seq x y z
N MET A 1 4.39 -16.89 1.79
CA MET A 1 5.40 -16.58 2.83
C MET A 1 6.68 -15.98 2.25
N ARG A 2 7.29 -16.58 1.20
CA ARG A 2 8.55 -16.12 0.58
C ARG A 2 8.61 -14.65 0.15
N ILE A 3 7.52 -14.09 -0.39
CA ILE A 3 7.49 -12.70 -0.87
C ILE A 3 7.53 -11.70 0.28
N ARG A 4 6.82 -11.97 1.38
CA ARG A 4 6.85 -11.11 2.59
C ARG A 4 8.25 -11.09 3.21
N THR A 5 8.89 -12.26 3.38
CA THR A 5 10.26 -12.34 3.89
C THR A 5 11.27 -11.61 3.02
N PHE A 6 11.09 -11.61 1.70
CA PHE A 6 11.98 -10.89 0.77
C PHE A 6 11.81 -9.37 0.88
N GLN A 7 10.57 -8.87 0.96
CA GLN A 7 10.29 -7.45 1.20
C GLN A 7 10.80 -6.99 2.57
N THR A 8 10.63 -7.80 3.62
CA THR A 8 11.16 -7.48 4.96
C THR A 8 12.69 -7.43 4.96
N ALA A 9 13.35 -8.37 4.27
CA ALA A 9 14.80 -8.37 4.14
C ALA A 9 15.33 -7.14 3.38
N ILE A 10 14.65 -6.74 2.30
CA ILE A 10 15.00 -5.52 1.54
C ILE A 10 14.83 -4.27 2.43
N SER A 11 13.75 -4.17 3.20
CA SER A 11 13.55 -3.05 4.11
C SER A 11 14.61 -2.98 5.21
N ILE A 12 14.99 -4.14 5.78
CA ILE A 12 16.07 -4.22 6.79
C ILE A 12 17.41 -3.81 6.15
N PHE A 13 17.71 -4.30 4.95
CA PHE A 13 18.94 -3.96 4.23
C PHE A 13 19.01 -2.46 3.91
N ASN A 14 17.93 -1.85 3.44
CA ASN A 14 17.87 -0.41 3.17
C ASN A 14 18.05 0.42 4.44
N ALA A 15 17.42 0.01 5.55
CA ALA A 15 17.57 0.68 6.84
C ALA A 15 19.01 0.60 7.36
N ALA A 16 19.64 -0.58 7.29
CA ALA A 16 21.04 -0.76 7.68
C ALA A 16 21.99 0.06 6.81
N THR A 17 21.75 0.11 5.51
CA THR A 17 22.55 0.91 4.57
C THR A 17 22.45 2.41 4.88
N LEU A 18 21.26 2.91 5.21
CA LEU A 18 21.06 4.29 5.64
C LEU A 18 21.81 4.63 6.93
N VAL A 19 21.80 3.73 7.91
CA VAL A 19 22.54 3.91 9.16
C VAL A 19 24.04 3.96 8.90
N ILE A 20 24.56 3.09 8.04
CA ILE A 20 25.99 3.06 7.69
C ILE A 20 26.39 4.34 6.94
N VAL A 21 25.59 4.78 5.97
CA VAL A 21 25.83 6.04 5.24
C VAL A 21 25.81 7.23 6.22
N PHE A 22 24.88 7.25 7.16
CA PHE A 22 24.80 8.28 8.20
C PHE A 22 26.04 8.28 9.12
N LEU A 23 26.53 7.12 9.53
CA LEU A 23 27.74 7.00 10.35
C LEU A 23 29.01 7.42 9.60
N ILE A 24 29.14 7.07 8.32
CA ILE A 24 30.26 7.51 7.47
C ILE A 24 30.21 9.03 7.24
N ALA A 25 29.01 9.60 7.17
CA ALA A 25 28.80 11.04 7.02
C ALA A 25 29.19 11.86 8.24
N LEU A 26 29.03 11.31 9.45
CA LEU A 26 29.48 11.95 10.69
C LEU A 26 31.01 12.05 10.76
N LEU A 27 31.72 11.14 10.07
CA LEU A 27 33.18 11.09 10.02
C LEU A 27 33.78 11.87 8.83
N THR A 28 32.95 12.43 7.95
CA THR A 28 33.40 13.14 6.74
C THR A 28 32.80 14.56 6.67
N PRO A 29 33.48 15.52 6.03
CA PRO A 29 32.97 16.90 5.87
C PRO A 29 31.70 17.01 4.98
N LEU A 30 31.17 15.88 4.50
CA LEU A 30 29.98 15.77 3.66
C LEU A 30 28.69 15.53 4.47
N MET A 31 28.69 15.84 5.77
CA MET A 31 27.54 15.67 6.67
C MET A 31 26.23 16.23 6.09
N TRP A 32 26.29 17.39 5.42
CA TRP A 32 25.16 18.03 4.77
C TRP A 32 24.51 17.19 3.67
N LEU A 33 25.31 16.43 2.91
CA LEU A 33 24.81 15.54 1.85
C LEU A 33 24.02 14.38 2.44
N SER A 34 24.45 13.88 3.60
CA SER A 34 23.78 12.74 4.24
C SER A 34 22.54 13.15 5.02
N VAL A 35 22.53 14.36 5.59
CA VAL A 35 21.30 14.98 6.10
C VAL A 35 20.30 15.17 4.95
N LEU A 36 20.74 15.65 3.78
CA LEU A 36 19.88 15.79 2.60
C LEU A 36 19.31 14.43 2.15
N LEU A 37 20.13 13.39 2.06
CA LEU A 37 19.70 12.03 1.70
C LEU A 37 18.71 11.46 2.73
N LEU A 38 18.94 11.70 4.02
CA LEU A 38 18.02 11.28 5.08
C LEU A 38 16.67 11.99 4.99
N VAL A 39 16.68 13.31 4.77
CA VAL A 39 15.46 14.11 4.58
C VAL A 39 14.69 13.66 3.34
N LEU A 40 15.38 13.43 2.22
CA LEU A 40 14.76 12.88 1.00
C LEU A 40 14.16 11.50 1.26
N TYR A 41 14.89 10.62 1.96
CA TYR A 41 14.40 9.30 2.32
C TYR A 41 13.13 9.36 3.19
N ILE A 42 13.14 10.17 4.26
CA ILE A 42 11.98 10.37 5.12
C ILE A 42 10.81 10.95 4.33
N GLY A 43 11.06 11.92 3.45
CA GLY A 43 10.04 12.52 2.59
C GLY A 43 9.39 11.50 1.65
N VAL A 44 10.19 10.64 1.01
CA VAL A 44 9.70 9.56 0.15
C VAL A 44 8.90 8.53 0.96
N MET A 45 9.43 8.09 2.10
CA MET A 45 8.74 7.14 2.99
C MET A 45 7.41 7.71 3.48
N TYR A 46 7.36 8.98 3.86
CA TYR A 46 6.13 9.67 4.25
C TYR A 46 5.09 9.69 3.11
N TYR A 47 5.52 10.03 1.90
CA TYR A 47 4.64 10.06 0.73
C TYR A 47 4.08 8.66 0.41
N VAL A 48 4.93 7.64 0.37
CA VAL A 48 4.53 6.24 0.12
C VAL A 48 3.52 5.77 1.17
N THR A 49 3.80 6.03 2.45
CA THR A 49 2.90 5.66 3.56
C THR A 49 1.55 6.36 3.45
N ARG A 50 1.52 7.62 3.01
CA ARG A 50 0.28 8.38 2.82
C ARG A 50 -0.56 7.81 1.67
N GLU A 51 0.06 7.47 0.55
CA GLU A 51 -0.63 6.84 -0.58
C GLU A 51 -1.22 5.47 -0.19
N GLU A 52 -0.47 4.63 0.53
CA GLU A 52 -0.98 3.35 1.04
C GLU A 52 -2.20 3.53 1.95
N LYS A 53 -2.18 4.53 2.84
CA LYS A 53 -3.34 4.86 3.69
C LYS A 53 -4.56 5.26 2.86
N LEU A 54 -4.37 6.06 1.81
CA LEU A 54 -5.47 6.49 0.93
C LEU A 54 -6.05 5.34 0.12
N ILE A 55 -5.20 4.43 -0.37
CA ILE A 55 -5.65 3.22 -1.06
C ILE A 55 -6.42 2.31 -0.10
N ASN A 56 -5.93 2.12 1.11
CA ASN A 56 -6.61 1.33 2.14
C ASN A 56 -8.00 1.88 2.46
N ALA A 57 -8.10 3.19 2.70
CA ALA A 57 -9.38 3.83 2.98
C ALA A 57 -10.38 3.68 1.83
N ALA A 58 -9.92 3.75 0.57
CA ALA A 58 -10.78 3.56 -0.59
C ALA A 58 -11.29 2.11 -0.71
N LEU A 59 -10.42 1.12 -0.46
CA LEU A 59 -10.80 -0.29 -0.44
C LEU A 59 -11.76 -0.60 0.71
N ASP A 60 -11.54 -0.03 1.88
CA ASP A 60 -12.41 -0.21 3.04
C ASP A 60 -13.81 0.35 2.74
N ALA A 61 -13.89 1.53 2.12
CA ALA A 61 -15.16 2.12 1.71
C ALA A 61 -15.92 1.27 0.67
N MET A 62 -15.19 0.62 -0.26
CA MET A 62 -15.78 -0.33 -1.21
C MET A 62 -16.36 -1.55 -0.50
N TRP A 63 -15.62 -2.16 0.44
CA TRP A 63 -16.09 -3.34 1.18
C TRP A 63 -17.24 -3.03 2.12
N VAL A 64 -17.23 -1.87 2.78
CA VAL A 64 -18.38 -1.42 3.58
C VAL A 64 -19.62 -1.27 2.71
N ALA A 65 -19.51 -0.65 1.53
CA ALA A 65 -20.65 -0.52 0.61
C ALA A 65 -21.15 -1.88 0.09
N ALA A 66 -20.26 -2.87 -0.08
CA ALA A 66 -20.63 -4.23 -0.44
C ALA A 66 -21.36 -4.95 0.71
N ASP A 67 -20.84 -4.83 1.93
CA ASP A 67 -21.42 -5.42 3.14
C ASP A 67 -22.80 -4.82 3.45
N GLU A 68 -23.00 -3.52 3.24
CA GLU A 68 -24.31 -2.85 3.36
C GLU A 68 -25.36 -3.40 2.40
N LYS A 69 -24.93 -3.96 1.26
CA LYS A 69 -25.81 -4.59 0.26
C LYS A 69 -25.89 -6.10 0.40
N GLY A 70 -25.22 -6.69 1.39
CA GLY A 70 -25.16 -8.13 1.58
C GLY A 70 -24.48 -8.87 0.42
N LEU A 71 -23.62 -8.20 -0.34
CA LEU A 71 -22.93 -8.80 -1.48
C LEU A 71 -21.77 -9.66 -1.00
N GLU A 72 -21.78 -10.94 -1.35
CA GLU A 72 -20.60 -11.78 -1.14
C GLU A 72 -19.48 -11.43 -2.14
N PRO A 73 -18.21 -11.78 -1.86
CA PRO A 73 -17.12 -11.50 -2.78
C PRO A 73 -17.33 -12.04 -4.20
N ALA A 74 -18.07 -13.15 -4.35
CA ALA A 74 -18.41 -13.72 -5.65
C ALA A 74 -19.42 -12.84 -6.41
N ASP A 75 -20.46 -12.36 -5.73
CA ASP A 75 -21.47 -11.46 -6.29
C ASP A 75 -20.83 -10.12 -6.66
N LEU A 76 -19.94 -9.62 -5.81
CA LEU A 76 -19.18 -8.41 -6.06
C LEU A 76 -18.32 -8.54 -7.32
N ASN A 77 -17.71 -9.70 -7.53
CA ASN A 77 -16.89 -9.97 -8.72
C ASN A 77 -17.73 -10.00 -10.00
N ALA A 78 -18.93 -10.59 -9.92
CA ALA A 78 -19.89 -10.61 -11.02
C ALA A 78 -20.44 -9.20 -11.34
N LEU A 79 -20.84 -8.45 -10.31
CA LEU A 79 -21.39 -7.09 -10.43
C LEU A 79 -20.39 -6.09 -11.02
N LEU A 80 -19.12 -6.20 -10.60
CA LEU A 80 -18.07 -5.27 -11.02
C LEU A 80 -17.36 -5.70 -12.31
N HIS A 81 -17.72 -6.87 -12.87
CA HIS A 81 -17.04 -7.49 -14.02
C HIS A 81 -15.51 -7.47 -13.86
N TYR A 82 -15.03 -7.74 -12.66
CA TYR A 82 -13.62 -7.60 -12.37
C TYR A 82 -12.84 -8.80 -12.93
N ASP A 83 -11.92 -8.51 -13.85
CA ASP A 83 -11.10 -9.46 -14.61
C ASP A 83 -9.66 -9.55 -14.07
N GLY A 84 -9.36 -8.88 -12.96
CA GLY A 84 -8.02 -8.81 -12.42
C GLY A 84 -7.52 -10.17 -11.91
N LYS A 85 -6.21 -10.40 -12.03
CA LYS A 85 -5.54 -11.66 -11.67
C LYS A 85 -5.67 -12.08 -10.20
N VAL A 86 -6.09 -11.15 -9.32
CA VAL A 86 -6.19 -11.38 -7.88
C VAL A 86 -7.65 -11.35 -7.47
N PRO A 87 -8.18 -12.40 -6.80
CA PRO A 87 -9.56 -12.41 -6.32
C PRO A 87 -9.87 -11.21 -5.42
N LEU A 88 -11.00 -10.53 -5.66
CA LEU A 88 -11.43 -9.38 -4.87
C LEU A 88 -11.44 -9.68 -3.38
N ALA A 89 -11.85 -10.89 -2.96
CA ALA A 89 -11.84 -11.33 -1.57
C ALA A 89 -10.49 -11.07 -0.84
N ARG A 90 -9.35 -11.11 -1.54
CA ARG A 90 -8.01 -10.84 -0.97
C ARG A 90 -7.69 -9.36 -0.77
N THR A 91 -8.62 -8.47 -1.08
CA THR A 91 -8.55 -7.03 -0.84
C THR A 91 -9.34 -6.61 0.40
N ARG A 92 -10.08 -7.53 1.03
CA ARG A 92 -10.86 -7.27 2.24
C ARG A 92 -9.97 -6.97 3.45
N THR A 93 -10.48 -6.16 4.37
CA THR A 93 -9.85 -5.87 5.66
C THR A 93 -9.56 -7.16 6.44
N GLY A 94 -8.41 -7.21 7.13
CA GLY A 94 -7.94 -8.39 7.88
C GLY A 94 -7.10 -9.40 7.08
N ASN A 95 -7.44 -9.64 5.81
CA ASN A 95 -6.71 -10.57 4.92
C ASN A 95 -6.08 -9.88 3.69
N ARG A 96 -5.91 -8.55 3.73
CA ARG A 96 -5.39 -7.76 2.61
C ARG A 96 -3.96 -8.17 2.26
N GLN A 97 -3.81 -8.86 1.13
CA GLN A 97 -2.52 -9.25 0.56
C GLN A 97 -2.20 -8.50 -0.72
N TYR A 98 -3.21 -7.86 -1.32
CA TYR A 98 -3.12 -7.17 -2.59
C TYR A 98 -3.92 -5.89 -2.56
N TYR A 99 -3.44 -4.90 -3.31
CA TYR A 99 -4.01 -3.57 -3.38
C TYR A 99 -4.53 -3.34 -4.79
N LEU A 100 -5.78 -2.88 -4.89
CA LEU A 100 -6.27 -2.25 -6.12
C LEU A 100 -5.84 -0.79 -6.12
N SER A 101 -5.79 -0.19 -7.31
CA SER A 101 -5.53 1.25 -7.39
C SER A 101 -6.67 2.02 -6.70
N LYS A 102 -6.33 3.14 -6.05
CA LYS A 102 -7.30 4.04 -5.39
C LYS A 102 -8.45 4.43 -6.34
N LYS A 103 -8.13 4.70 -7.61
CA LYS A 103 -9.12 5.08 -8.63
C LYS A 103 -10.14 3.96 -8.89
N LEU A 104 -9.66 2.73 -9.01
CA LEU A 104 -10.50 1.58 -9.30
C LEU A 104 -11.39 1.23 -8.09
N ALA A 105 -10.83 1.24 -6.88
CA ALA A 105 -11.60 1.06 -5.66
C ALA A 105 -12.74 2.10 -5.53
N ALA A 106 -12.44 3.37 -5.82
CA ALA A 106 -13.45 4.43 -5.78
C ALA A 106 -14.54 4.29 -6.86
N GLN A 107 -14.18 3.79 -8.05
CA GLN A 107 -15.15 3.48 -9.11
C GLN A 107 -16.10 2.36 -8.69
N PHE A 108 -15.54 1.28 -8.12
CA PHE A 108 -16.31 0.15 -7.61
C PHE A 108 -17.25 0.56 -6.48
N THR A 109 -16.80 1.38 -5.52
CA THR A 109 -17.70 1.91 -4.48
C THR A 109 -18.92 2.64 -5.07
N LYS A 110 -18.72 3.46 -6.11
CA LYS A 110 -19.82 4.18 -6.76
C LYS A 110 -20.79 3.21 -7.46
N GLN A 111 -20.25 2.23 -8.17
CA GLN A 111 -21.04 1.25 -8.90
C GLN A 111 -21.86 0.37 -7.95
N ILE A 112 -21.26 -0.08 -6.85
CA ILE A 112 -21.96 -0.81 -5.79
C ILE A 112 -23.09 0.03 -5.24
N LYS A 113 -22.86 1.29 -4.86
CA LYS A 113 -23.91 2.16 -4.29
C LYS A 113 -25.10 2.39 -5.23
N ASN A 114 -24.87 2.40 -6.54
CA ASN A 114 -25.92 2.62 -7.54
C ASN A 114 -26.66 1.36 -8.00
N SER A 115 -26.19 0.17 -7.64
CA SER A 115 -26.86 -1.12 -7.95
C SER A 115 -28.06 -1.43 -7.06
#